data_AF-A0A453CE79-F1
#
_entry.id   AF-A0A453CE79-F1
#
_cell.length_a   1.000
_cell.length_b   1.000
_cell.length_c   1.000
_cell.angle_alpha   90.00
_cell.angle_beta   90.00
_cell.angle_gamma   90.00
#
_symmetry.space_group_name_H-M   'P 1'
#
loop_
_entity.id
_entity.type
_entity.pdbx_description
1 polymer ?
#
loop_
_entity_poly.entity_id
_entity_poly.type
_entity_poly.pdbx_seq_one_letter_code
_entity_poly.pdbx_strand_id
1 'polypeptide(L)'
;EARLEPARAYDIPRNMMQIFSMKLAKAPINSGSIQLYGYIAARDEVDLKLNYVFNRTRDDPIIVQQGSLIEMNGPKRAILLIFDVLLEFDMRIKNGENEEDDLQLIDGISEFDGLRMSWRPHEVRIGGNCGAVDTSFALVHNSVEATVEVIISQVQTGFDLSFSSTIDLLEMNKEFQLFSGNISESCGLGSFVIAVTEDTLMHLKFKVDHKGCNSNIESNCSFKAKLNGHAGHQLNLETASILVKVTWAVLPASY
;
A
#
# COMPACT_ATOMS: atom_id res chain seq x y z
N GLU A 1 -6.87 -3.40 -26.37
CA GLU A 1 -6.89 -2.00 -25.86
C GLU A 1 -8.31 -1.66 -25.45
N ALA A 2 -8.60 -1.61 -24.15
CA ALA A 2 -9.85 -1.06 -23.67
C ALA A 2 -9.76 0.47 -23.80
N ARG A 3 -10.51 1.06 -24.74
CA ARG A 3 -10.68 2.51 -24.80
C ARG A 3 -11.51 2.94 -23.61
N LEU A 4 -10.89 3.59 -22.63
CA LEU A 4 -11.60 4.32 -21.59
C LEU A 4 -12.03 5.68 -22.13
N GLU A 5 -13.24 6.09 -21.78
CA GLU A 5 -13.87 7.33 -22.21
C GLU A 5 -13.09 8.56 -21.70
N PRO A 6 -13.13 9.69 -22.42
CA PRO A 6 -12.54 10.94 -21.94
C PRO A 6 -13.15 11.35 -20.60
N ALA A 7 -12.38 12.12 -19.81
CA ALA A 7 -12.82 12.67 -18.54
C ALA A 7 -14.21 13.33 -18.71
N ARG A 8 -15.19 12.90 -17.91
CA ARG A 8 -16.53 13.46 -17.96
C ARG A 8 -16.50 14.87 -17.37
N ALA A 9 -17.43 15.72 -17.77
CA ALA A 9 -17.55 17.11 -17.29
C ALA A 9 -17.73 17.27 -15.76
N TYR A 10 -17.85 16.16 -15.03
CA TYR A 10 -18.03 16.08 -13.58
C TYR A 10 -16.93 15.27 -12.87
N ASP A 11 -15.87 14.85 -13.58
CA ASP A 11 -14.72 14.20 -12.95
C ASP A 11 -13.93 15.26 -12.20
N ILE A 12 -14.13 15.31 -10.89
CA ILE A 12 -13.44 16.23 -10.00
C ILE A 12 -12.67 15.42 -8.94
N PRO A 13 -11.46 15.86 -8.55
CA PRO A 13 -10.67 15.18 -7.54
C PRO A 13 -11.43 15.03 -6.22
N ARG A 14 -11.03 14.03 -5.43
CA ARG A 14 -11.70 13.66 -4.17
C ARG A 14 -10.73 13.66 -3.02
N ASN A 15 -11.25 13.91 -1.82
CA ASN A 15 -10.50 13.59 -0.61
C ASN A 15 -10.41 12.08 -0.50
N MET A 16 -9.19 11.57 -0.29
CA MET A 16 -8.94 10.14 -0.11
C MET A 16 -8.10 9.91 1.14
N MET A 17 -8.31 8.77 1.80
CA MET A 17 -7.44 8.28 2.86
C MET A 17 -6.30 7.48 2.21
N GLN A 18 -5.05 7.87 2.47
CA GLN A 18 -3.88 7.06 2.12
C GLN A 18 -3.38 6.34 3.36
N ILE A 19 -3.29 5.02 3.30
CA ILE A 19 -2.60 4.21 4.31
C ILE A 19 -1.15 4.03 3.85
N PHE A 20 -0.20 4.53 4.62
CA PHE A 20 1.22 4.50 4.29
C PHE A 20 1.91 3.23 4.77
N SER A 21 1.56 2.74 5.95
CA SER A 21 2.22 1.57 6.52
C SER A 21 1.41 0.93 7.63
N MET A 22 1.65 -0.35 7.86
CA MET A 22 1.22 -1.10 9.03
C MET A 22 2.45 -1.72 9.69
N LYS A 23 2.51 -1.72 11.03
CA LYS A 23 3.63 -2.24 11.81
C LYS A 23 3.11 -3.09 12.96
N LEU A 24 3.69 -4.26 13.17
CA LEU A 24 3.37 -5.08 14.34
C LEU A 24 3.95 -4.42 15.60
N ALA A 25 3.16 -3.63 16.30
CA ALA A 25 3.62 -2.82 17.43
C ALA A 25 3.85 -3.66 18.69
N LYS A 26 2.96 -4.62 18.94
CA LYS A 26 3.00 -5.49 20.12
C LYS A 26 2.50 -6.88 19.76
N ALA A 27 3.17 -7.90 20.28
CA ALA A 27 2.74 -9.29 20.22
C ALA A 27 3.03 -9.99 21.57
N PRO A 28 2.55 -11.23 21.80
CA PRO A 28 2.87 -11.99 23.00
C PRO A 28 4.38 -12.27 23.12
N ILE A 29 4.91 -12.22 24.35
CA ILE A 29 6.34 -12.09 24.67
C ILE A 29 7.21 -13.24 24.07
N ASN A 30 8.35 -12.85 23.46
CA ASN A 30 9.48 -13.69 22.98
C ASN A 30 9.25 -14.63 21.78
N SER A 31 8.30 -14.35 20.90
CA SER A 31 7.96 -15.24 19.78
C SER A 31 8.91 -15.20 18.57
N GLY A 32 9.94 -14.37 18.56
CA GLY A 32 10.84 -14.28 17.42
C GLY A 32 10.08 -13.92 16.13
N SER A 33 10.00 -14.85 15.19
CA SER A 33 9.23 -14.69 13.95
C SER A 33 7.79 -15.16 14.16
N ILE A 34 6.82 -14.28 13.91
CA ILE A 34 5.39 -14.49 14.13
C ILE A 34 4.70 -14.69 12.79
N GLN A 35 3.86 -15.73 12.70
CA GLN A 35 3.01 -15.97 11.54
C GLN A 35 1.67 -15.24 11.70
N LEU A 36 1.42 -14.23 10.88
CA LEU A 36 0.18 -13.44 10.87
C LEU A 36 -0.69 -13.80 9.67
N TYR A 37 -1.99 -13.90 9.90
CA TYR A 37 -2.99 -14.02 8.84
C TYR A 37 -4.28 -13.28 9.23
N GLY A 38 -5.26 -13.29 8.34
CA GLY A 38 -6.51 -12.55 8.47
C GLY A 38 -6.54 -11.35 7.52
N TYR A 39 -7.30 -10.32 7.86
CA TYR A 39 -7.47 -9.17 7.00
C TYR A 39 -7.57 -7.84 7.73
N ILE A 40 -7.23 -6.78 7.01
CA ILE A 40 -7.59 -5.40 7.31
C ILE A 40 -8.15 -4.79 6.02
N ALA A 41 -9.33 -4.20 6.07
CA ALA A 41 -10.00 -3.62 4.92
C ALA A 41 -10.64 -2.27 5.26
N ALA A 42 -10.60 -1.35 4.32
CA ALA A 42 -11.37 -0.13 4.40
C ALA A 42 -12.76 -0.34 3.79
N ARG A 43 -13.78 0.24 4.41
CA ARG A 43 -15.09 0.46 3.81
C ARG A 43 -15.27 1.96 3.69
N ASP A 44 -15.59 2.37 2.48
CA ASP A 44 -15.92 3.75 2.13
C ASP A 44 -17.22 3.78 1.34
N GLU A 45 -17.64 4.98 0.98
CA GLU A 45 -18.95 5.18 0.37
C GLU A 45 -19.08 4.65 -1.05
N VAL A 46 -17.96 4.35 -1.74
CA VAL A 46 -18.01 3.91 -3.14
C VAL A 46 -18.90 2.68 -3.31
N ASP A 47 -18.79 1.71 -2.41
CA ASP A 47 -19.64 0.51 -2.42
C ASP A 47 -19.89 -0.13 -1.03
N LEU A 48 -19.34 0.44 0.05
CA LEU A 48 -19.39 -0.10 1.42
C LEU A 48 -18.82 -1.53 1.57
N LYS A 49 -18.16 -2.07 0.53
CA LYS A 49 -17.56 -3.40 0.54
C LYS A 49 -16.15 -3.35 1.12
N LEU A 50 -15.63 -4.54 1.43
CA LEU A 50 -14.27 -4.71 1.92
C LEU A 50 -13.27 -4.38 0.81
N ASN A 51 -12.60 -3.24 0.94
CA ASN A 51 -11.42 -2.89 0.15
C ASN A 51 -10.17 -3.29 0.95
N TYR A 52 -9.71 -4.54 0.74
CA TYR A 52 -8.63 -5.15 1.51
C TYR A 52 -7.30 -4.43 1.33
N VAL A 53 -6.72 -3.97 2.43
CA VAL A 53 -5.36 -3.39 2.49
C VAL A 53 -4.34 -4.49 2.83
N PHE A 54 -4.75 -5.44 3.67
CA PHE A 54 -4.05 -6.67 3.99
C PHE A 54 -5.04 -7.83 3.93
N ASN A 55 -4.67 -8.93 3.29
CA ASN A 55 -5.50 -10.14 3.27
C ASN A 55 -4.62 -11.38 3.05
N ARG A 56 -4.51 -12.24 4.06
CA ARG A 56 -3.76 -13.49 4.03
C ARG A 56 -4.58 -14.61 4.66
N THR A 57 -4.57 -15.78 4.04
CA THR A 57 -5.22 -16.96 4.60
C THR A 57 -4.33 -17.60 5.67
N ARG A 58 -4.91 -18.46 6.51
CA ARG A 58 -4.15 -19.22 7.51
C ARG A 58 -3.10 -20.16 6.88
N ASP A 59 -3.35 -20.59 5.65
CA ASP A 59 -2.44 -21.48 4.89
C ASP A 59 -1.26 -20.73 4.27
N ASP A 60 -1.40 -19.43 4.03
CA ASP A 60 -0.37 -18.54 3.51
C ASP A 60 -0.15 -17.32 4.44
N PRO A 61 0.31 -17.53 5.69
CA PRO A 61 0.54 -16.45 6.62
C PRO A 61 1.83 -15.68 6.26
N ILE A 62 1.87 -14.39 6.60
CA ILE A 62 3.12 -13.62 6.55
C ILE A 62 3.94 -13.84 7.81
N ILE A 63 5.26 -13.92 7.65
CA ILE A 63 6.19 -13.99 8.79
C ILE A 63 6.71 -12.59 9.10
N VAL A 64 6.46 -12.09 10.30
CA VAL A 64 6.90 -10.76 10.75
C VAL A 64 7.49 -10.82 12.15
N GLN A 65 8.34 -9.84 12.49
CA GLN A 65 8.83 -9.65 13.85
C GLN A 65 8.16 -8.43 14.48
N GLN A 66 8.06 -8.42 15.80
CA GLN A 66 7.60 -7.22 16.51
C GLN A 66 8.49 -6.02 16.16
N GLY A 67 7.87 -4.89 15.87
CA GLY A 67 8.51 -3.65 15.41
C GLY A 67 8.73 -3.59 13.89
N SER A 68 8.51 -4.68 13.16
CA SER A 68 8.65 -4.71 11.70
C SER A 68 7.37 -4.29 10.98
N LEU A 69 7.54 -3.83 9.74
CA LEU A 69 6.41 -3.56 8.83
C LEU A 69 5.69 -4.86 8.49
N ILE A 70 4.37 -4.74 8.37
CA ILE A 70 3.51 -5.77 7.78
C ILE A 70 3.40 -5.43 6.30
N GLU A 71 3.81 -6.35 5.43
CA GLU A 71 3.68 -6.18 3.99
C GLU A 71 2.20 -6.12 3.61
N MET A 72 1.79 -4.99 3.03
CA MET A 72 0.42 -4.76 2.60
C MET A 72 0.28 -5.21 1.15
N ASN A 73 -0.82 -5.89 0.81
CA ASN A 73 -1.19 -6.08 -0.59
C ASN A 73 -1.61 -4.75 -1.24
N GLY A 74 -2.01 -3.78 -0.41
CA GLY A 74 -2.57 -2.51 -0.83
C GLY A 74 -4.04 -2.65 -1.20
N PRO A 75 -4.83 -1.57 -1.08
CA PRO A 75 -6.24 -1.60 -1.45
C PRO A 75 -6.38 -1.80 -2.97
N LYS A 76 -7.48 -2.45 -3.38
CA LYS A 76 -7.78 -2.69 -4.81
C LYS A 76 -8.08 -1.39 -5.57
N ARG A 77 -8.55 -0.38 -4.86
CA ARG A 77 -8.89 0.96 -5.33
C ARG A 77 -8.58 1.97 -4.22
N ALA A 78 -8.47 3.24 -4.53
CA ALA A 78 -8.23 4.26 -3.52
C ALA A 78 -9.41 4.31 -2.53
N ILE A 79 -9.12 4.78 -1.32
CA ILE A 79 -10.08 4.82 -0.22
C ILE A 79 -10.67 6.23 -0.19
N LEU A 80 -11.94 6.33 -0.57
CA LEU A 80 -12.66 7.60 -0.65
C LEU A 80 -12.98 8.12 0.76
N LEU A 81 -12.72 9.40 1.02
CA LEU A 81 -12.94 10.05 2.32
C LEU A 81 -13.82 11.28 2.15
N ILE A 82 -15.09 11.08 1.77
CA ILE A 82 -16.10 12.15 1.70
C ILE A 82 -16.73 12.37 3.08
N PHE A 83 -17.12 11.28 3.75
CA PHE A 83 -17.56 11.26 5.15
C PHE A 83 -16.63 10.35 5.94
N ASP A 84 -17.14 9.24 6.46
CA ASP A 84 -16.39 8.37 7.36
C ASP A 84 -15.88 7.13 6.63
N VAL A 85 -14.65 6.73 6.95
CA VAL A 85 -14.09 5.44 6.52
C VAL A 85 -14.10 4.50 7.71
N LEU A 86 -14.65 3.30 7.52
CA LEU A 86 -14.57 2.23 8.50
C LEU A 86 -13.40 1.30 8.15
N LEU A 87 -12.43 1.18 9.04
CA LEU A 87 -11.37 0.19 8.94
C LEU A 87 -11.79 -1.05 9.73
N GLU A 88 -12.19 -2.09 9.02
CA GLU A 88 -12.58 -3.40 9.57
C GLU A 88 -11.38 -4.34 9.56
N PHE A 89 -11.18 -5.08 10.65
CA PHE A 89 -10.04 -5.97 10.80
C PHE A 89 -10.36 -7.20 11.64
N ASP A 90 -9.82 -8.32 11.22
CA ASP A 90 -9.76 -9.58 11.96
C ASP A 90 -8.40 -10.19 11.63
N MET A 91 -7.42 -10.00 12.53
CA MET A 91 -6.08 -10.54 12.37
C MET A 91 -5.75 -11.51 13.49
N ARG A 92 -5.10 -12.61 13.11
CA ARG A 92 -4.74 -13.71 14.00
C ARG A 92 -3.26 -14.04 13.89
N ILE A 93 -2.72 -14.54 14.99
CA ILE A 93 -1.40 -15.17 15.06
C ILE A 93 -1.62 -16.67 14.94
N LYS A 94 -1.03 -17.28 13.92
CA LYS A 94 -1.04 -18.73 13.76
C LYS A 94 -0.22 -19.38 14.87
N ASN A 95 -0.81 -20.34 15.56
CA ASN A 95 -0.19 -21.04 16.68
C ASN A 95 -0.52 -22.54 16.59
N GLY A 96 0.40 -23.33 16.04
CA GLY A 96 0.17 -24.77 15.85
C GLY A 96 -0.67 -25.12 14.61
N GLU A 97 -1.16 -26.35 14.57
CA GLU A 97 -1.83 -26.92 13.38
C GLU A 97 -3.30 -26.53 13.30
N ASN A 98 -4.00 -26.39 14.43
CA ASN A 98 -5.44 -26.13 14.47
C ASN A 98 -5.74 -24.64 14.63
N GLU A 99 -6.82 -24.15 14.01
CA GLU A 99 -7.25 -22.75 14.16
C GLU A 99 -7.68 -22.41 15.60
N GLU A 100 -8.14 -23.40 16.37
CA GLU A 100 -8.56 -23.23 17.77
C GLU A 100 -7.41 -22.80 18.70
N ASP A 101 -6.18 -23.11 18.31
CA ASP A 101 -4.97 -22.76 19.07
C ASP A 101 -4.48 -21.34 18.74
N ASP A 102 -5.00 -20.73 17.67
CA ASP A 102 -4.57 -19.41 17.18
C ASP A 102 -5.00 -18.27 18.11
N LEU A 103 -4.20 -17.20 18.13
CA LEU A 103 -4.43 -16.05 19.00
C LEU A 103 -5.01 -14.88 18.20
N GLN A 104 -6.10 -14.28 18.70
CA GLN A 104 -6.67 -13.07 18.11
C GLN A 104 -5.76 -11.86 18.39
N LEU A 105 -5.07 -11.36 17.36
CA LEU A 105 -4.18 -10.19 17.47
C LEU A 105 -5.01 -8.93 17.67
N ILE A 106 -5.88 -8.65 16.71
CA ILE A 106 -6.86 -7.55 16.70
C ILE A 106 -8.15 -8.05 16.03
N ASP A 107 -9.29 -7.57 16.49
CA ASP A 107 -10.61 -7.83 15.91
C ASP A 107 -11.52 -6.63 16.18
N GLY A 108 -12.23 -6.16 15.16
CA GLY A 108 -13.20 -5.08 15.28
C GLY A 108 -13.17 -4.08 14.14
N ILE A 109 -13.68 -2.88 14.44
CA ILE A 109 -13.83 -1.78 13.48
C ILE A 109 -13.30 -0.49 14.13
N SER A 110 -12.56 0.31 13.36
CA SER A 110 -12.20 1.68 13.71
C SER A 110 -12.81 2.65 12.71
N GLU A 111 -13.44 3.71 13.22
CA GLU A 111 -14.05 4.76 12.39
C GLU A 111 -13.10 5.95 12.26
N PHE A 112 -12.98 6.45 11.03
CA PHE A 112 -12.17 7.62 10.71
C PHE A 112 -13.02 8.72 10.10
N ASP A 113 -13.23 9.77 10.88
CA ASP A 113 -14.00 10.96 10.49
C ASP A 113 -13.24 11.80 9.45
N GLY A 114 -13.80 11.91 8.24
CA GLY A 114 -13.22 12.67 7.13
C GLY A 114 -13.09 14.17 7.38
N LEU A 115 -13.91 14.74 8.29
CA LEU A 115 -13.82 16.15 8.68
C LEU A 115 -12.68 16.41 9.68
N ARG A 116 -12.23 15.36 10.39
CA ARG A 116 -11.20 15.46 11.43
C ARG A 116 -9.86 14.84 11.03
N MET A 117 -9.82 14.08 9.94
CA MET A 117 -8.60 13.43 9.51
C MET A 117 -7.52 14.46 9.15
N SER A 118 -6.33 14.24 9.69
CA SER A 118 -5.17 15.09 9.44
C SER A 118 -4.61 14.88 8.03
N TRP A 119 -4.21 15.97 7.37
CA TRP A 119 -3.37 15.92 6.17
C TRP A 119 -1.92 15.52 6.46
N ARG A 120 -1.48 15.63 7.72
CA ARG A 120 -0.16 15.17 8.16
C ARG A 120 -0.23 13.67 8.50
N PRO A 121 0.66 12.84 7.92
CA PRO A 121 0.78 11.43 8.28
C PRO A 121 0.96 11.26 9.78
N HIS A 122 0.10 10.46 10.38
CA HIS A 122 0.18 10.12 11.79
C HIS A 122 -0.07 8.63 11.99
N GLU A 123 0.47 8.10 13.09
CA GLU A 123 0.36 6.69 13.46
C GLU A 123 -0.74 6.52 14.51
N VAL A 124 -1.67 5.59 14.27
CA VAL A 124 -2.70 5.18 15.23
C VAL A 124 -2.47 3.74 15.63
N ARG A 125 -2.50 3.52 16.95
CA ARG A 125 -2.38 2.20 17.59
C ARG A 125 -3.74 1.52 17.61
N ILE A 126 -3.88 0.43 16.88
CA ILE A 126 -5.04 -0.47 16.97
C ILE A 126 -4.66 -1.60 17.93
N GLY A 127 -5.22 -1.56 19.13
CA GLY A 127 -4.96 -2.56 20.17
C GLY A 127 -5.97 -3.70 20.12
N GLY A 128 -5.51 -4.91 20.43
CA GLY A 128 -6.35 -6.08 20.63
C GLY A 128 -5.86 -6.94 21.78
N ASN A 129 -6.49 -8.09 21.95
CA ASN A 129 -6.28 -8.94 23.14
C ASN A 129 -4.84 -9.50 23.22
N CYS A 130 -4.28 -9.91 22.08
CA CYS A 130 -2.96 -10.53 22.03
C CYS A 130 -1.87 -9.63 21.42
N GLY A 131 -2.17 -8.38 21.07
CA GLY A 131 -1.17 -7.48 20.52
C GLY A 131 -1.71 -6.14 20.06
N ALA A 132 -0.96 -5.49 19.18
CA ALA A 132 -1.36 -4.24 18.57
C ALA A 132 -0.68 -4.03 17.22
N VAL A 133 -1.40 -3.36 16.31
CA VAL A 133 -0.89 -2.91 15.02
C VAL A 133 -0.87 -1.38 15.01
N ASP A 134 0.27 -0.80 14.68
CA ASP A 134 0.39 0.62 14.40
C ASP A 134 0.11 0.84 12.91
N THR A 135 -0.87 1.70 12.59
CA THR A 135 -1.23 2.04 11.21
C THR A 135 -0.97 3.52 10.96
N SER A 136 -0.21 3.83 9.91
CA SER A 136 0.05 5.21 9.48
C SER A 136 -0.82 5.58 8.29
N PHE A 137 -1.49 6.73 8.36
CA PHE A 137 -2.33 7.24 7.29
C PHE A 137 -2.42 8.77 7.32
N ALA A 138 -2.93 9.35 6.23
CA ALA A 138 -3.32 10.76 6.15
C ALA A 138 -4.45 10.96 5.14
N LEU A 139 -5.09 12.12 5.25
CA LEU A 139 -5.94 12.68 4.22
C LEU A 139 -5.09 13.24 3.08
N VAL A 140 -5.40 12.82 1.85
CA VAL A 140 -4.88 13.42 0.61
C VAL A 140 -6.00 14.22 -0.03
N HIS A 141 -5.86 15.54 -0.03
CA HIS A 141 -6.86 16.47 -0.57
C HIS A 141 -6.83 16.51 -2.09
N ASN A 142 -7.98 16.77 -2.70
CA ASN A 142 -8.12 16.96 -4.15
C ASN A 142 -7.34 15.91 -4.95
N SER A 143 -7.52 14.65 -4.59
CA SER A 143 -6.68 13.55 -5.06
C SER A 143 -7.35 12.71 -6.14
N VAL A 144 -6.50 12.01 -6.87
CA VAL A 144 -6.82 11.02 -7.91
C VAL A 144 -6.20 9.68 -7.51
N GLU A 145 -6.81 8.59 -7.97
CA GLU A 145 -6.25 7.26 -7.82
C GLU A 145 -5.10 7.08 -8.82
N ALA A 146 -3.91 6.76 -8.32
CA ALA A 146 -2.78 6.29 -9.11
C ALA A 146 -2.67 4.77 -8.96
N THR A 147 -2.97 4.04 -10.02
CA THR A 147 -2.67 2.60 -10.11
C THR A 147 -1.29 2.43 -10.74
N VAL A 148 -0.31 1.99 -9.96
CA VAL A 148 1.07 1.76 -10.39
C VAL A 148 1.28 0.28 -10.65
N GLU A 149 1.61 -0.10 -11.87
CA GLU A 149 1.99 -1.45 -12.25
C GLU A 149 3.49 -1.51 -12.54
N VAL A 150 4.17 -2.50 -11.95
CA VAL A 150 5.62 -2.69 -12.13
C VAL A 150 5.88 -4.04 -12.77
N ILE A 151 6.57 -4.02 -13.90
CA ILE A 151 6.96 -5.22 -14.66
C ILE A 151 8.49 -5.27 -14.71
N ILE A 152 9.05 -6.37 -14.22
CA ILE A 152 10.48 -6.65 -14.25
C ILE A 152 10.76 -7.66 -15.35
N SER A 153 11.75 -7.37 -16.19
CA SER A 153 12.13 -8.19 -17.32
C SER A 153 13.65 -8.23 -17.48
N GLN A 154 14.14 -9.16 -18.31
CA GLN A 154 15.57 -9.26 -18.64
C GLN A 154 16.49 -9.42 -17.41
N VAL A 155 16.00 -10.13 -16.39
CA VAL A 155 16.75 -10.40 -15.16
C VAL A 155 17.99 -11.23 -15.48
N GLN A 156 19.17 -10.68 -15.21
CA GLN A 156 20.47 -11.33 -15.46
C GLN A 156 20.91 -12.17 -14.26
N THR A 157 20.83 -11.59 -13.06
CA THR A 157 21.17 -12.21 -11.78
C THR A 157 20.10 -11.85 -10.75
N GLY A 158 19.90 -12.73 -9.77
CA GLY A 158 18.93 -12.46 -8.71
C GLY A 158 19.37 -11.32 -7.80
N PHE A 159 18.44 -10.44 -7.41
CA PHE A 159 18.71 -9.28 -6.56
C PHE A 159 17.58 -9.03 -5.56
N ASP A 160 17.88 -8.34 -4.46
CA ASP A 160 16.87 -7.89 -3.51
C ASP A 160 16.41 -6.48 -3.95
N LEU A 161 15.09 -6.32 -4.09
CA LEU A 161 14.45 -5.09 -4.53
C LEU A 161 13.63 -4.48 -3.39
N SER A 162 13.86 -3.20 -3.13
CA SER A 162 12.97 -2.36 -2.34
C SER A 162 12.37 -1.28 -3.22
N PHE A 163 11.05 -1.22 -3.25
CA PHE A 163 10.27 -0.27 -4.04
C PHE A 163 9.42 0.59 -3.09
N SER A 164 9.60 1.90 -3.16
CA SER A 164 8.89 2.88 -2.34
C SER A 164 8.31 4.00 -3.17
N SER A 165 7.31 4.68 -2.60
CA SER A 165 6.73 5.90 -3.16
C SER A 165 6.84 7.03 -2.16
N THR A 166 6.98 8.24 -2.69
CA THR A 166 6.85 9.49 -1.96
C THR A 166 5.82 10.35 -2.69
N ILE A 167 4.79 10.77 -1.98
CA ILE A 167 3.79 11.71 -2.49
C ILE A 167 3.99 13.07 -1.86
N ASP A 168 3.77 14.11 -2.66
CA ASP A 168 3.74 15.49 -2.18
C ASP A 168 2.43 15.74 -1.41
N LEU A 169 2.54 15.96 -0.10
CA LEU A 169 1.46 16.50 0.72
C LEU A 169 1.80 17.95 1.06
N LEU A 170 0.77 18.75 1.36
CA LEU A 170 0.86 20.20 1.56
C LEU A 170 2.12 20.69 2.31
N GLU A 171 2.47 20.05 3.42
CA GLU A 171 3.56 20.52 4.31
C GLU A 171 4.65 19.48 4.56
N MET A 172 4.50 18.24 4.07
CA MET A 172 5.44 17.16 4.33
C MET A 172 5.38 16.11 3.22
N ASN A 173 6.53 15.52 2.92
CA ASN A 173 6.61 14.35 2.05
C ASN A 173 6.78 13.11 2.92
N LYS A 174 6.03 12.06 2.62
CA LYS A 174 6.15 10.77 3.31
C LYS A 174 6.59 9.72 2.31
N GLU A 175 7.80 9.19 2.49
CA GLU A 175 8.22 7.97 1.81
C GLU A 175 7.58 6.78 2.53
N PHE A 176 7.05 5.84 1.75
CA PHE A 176 6.45 4.60 2.23
C PHE A 176 6.78 3.45 1.29
N GLN A 177 7.00 2.27 1.87
CA GLN A 177 7.39 1.08 1.13
C GLN A 177 6.15 0.42 0.51
N LEU A 178 6.25 0.10 -0.77
CA LEU A 178 5.22 -0.59 -1.54
C LEU A 178 5.57 -2.07 -1.70
N PHE A 179 6.84 -2.40 -1.88
CA PHE A 179 7.30 -3.77 -2.03
C PHE A 179 8.73 -3.96 -1.49
N SER A 180 9.00 -5.15 -0.97
CA SER A 180 10.33 -5.59 -0.55
C SER A 180 10.45 -7.08 -0.80
N GLY A 181 11.38 -7.51 -1.65
CA GLY A 181 11.52 -8.94 -1.94
C GLY A 181 12.68 -9.27 -2.86
N ASN A 182 12.96 -10.57 -2.96
CA ASN A 182 13.96 -11.09 -3.88
C ASN A 182 13.35 -11.29 -5.27
N ILE A 183 14.07 -10.84 -6.29
CA ILE A 183 13.72 -10.99 -7.71
C ILE A 183 14.75 -11.89 -8.36
N SER A 184 14.35 -13.08 -8.77
CA SER A 184 15.20 -14.07 -9.43
C SER A 184 14.87 -14.29 -10.90
N GLU A 185 13.66 -13.93 -11.32
CA GLU A 185 13.14 -14.12 -12.67
C GLU A 185 12.27 -12.93 -13.10
N SER A 186 11.94 -12.88 -14.39
CA SER A 186 11.06 -11.83 -14.92
C SER A 186 9.64 -12.01 -14.39
N CYS A 187 9.08 -10.97 -13.78
CA CYS A 187 7.79 -11.03 -13.09
C CYS A 187 7.07 -9.68 -13.11
N GLY A 188 5.76 -9.70 -12.83
CA GLY A 188 5.02 -8.49 -12.45
C GLY A 188 4.90 -8.43 -10.93
N LEU A 189 5.19 -7.29 -10.32
CA LEU A 189 5.08 -7.12 -8.86
C LEU A 189 3.63 -6.91 -8.38
N GLY A 190 2.68 -6.82 -9.30
CA GLY A 190 1.29 -6.46 -9.03
C GLY A 190 1.01 -4.98 -9.27
N SER A 191 -0.17 -4.56 -8.81
CA SER A 191 -0.67 -3.19 -8.92
C SER A 191 -0.71 -2.55 -7.53
N PHE A 192 -0.19 -1.34 -7.41
CA PHE A 192 -0.19 -0.56 -6.18
C PHE A 192 -1.10 0.65 -6.35
N VAL A 193 -2.04 0.83 -5.44
CA VAL A 193 -2.98 1.95 -5.49
C VAL A 193 -2.57 3.02 -4.49
N ILE A 194 -2.41 4.25 -4.99
CA ILE A 194 -1.90 5.39 -4.24
C ILE A 194 -2.81 6.60 -4.51
N ALA A 195 -3.25 7.27 -3.45
CA ALA A 195 -3.92 8.56 -3.57
C ALA A 195 -2.87 9.67 -3.75
N VAL A 196 -3.01 10.47 -4.81
CA VAL A 196 -2.09 11.56 -5.13
C VAL A 196 -2.89 12.83 -5.41
N THR A 197 -2.53 13.94 -4.76
CA THR A 197 -3.11 15.25 -5.03
C THR A 197 -3.00 15.58 -6.53
N GLU A 198 -4.08 16.06 -7.15
CA GLU A 198 -4.08 16.48 -8.54
C GLU A 198 -2.97 17.51 -8.78
N ASP A 199 -2.33 17.42 -9.95
CA ASP A 199 -1.27 18.33 -10.40
C ASP A 199 0.02 18.33 -9.56
N THR A 200 0.16 17.46 -8.56
CA THR A 200 1.43 17.24 -7.83
C THR A 200 2.22 16.05 -8.38
N LEU A 201 3.42 15.83 -7.84
CA LEU A 201 4.28 14.72 -8.24
C LEU A 201 4.12 13.54 -7.28
N MET A 202 4.10 12.36 -7.89
CA MET A 202 4.38 11.09 -7.22
C MET A 202 5.78 10.64 -7.62
N HIS A 203 6.65 10.45 -6.65
CA HIS A 203 8.02 9.97 -6.84
C HIS A 203 8.11 8.50 -6.49
N LEU A 204 8.65 7.70 -7.41
CA LEU A 204 8.86 6.28 -7.25
C LEU A 204 10.35 6.00 -7.17
N LYS A 205 10.74 5.21 -6.16
CA LYS A 205 12.14 4.88 -5.86
C LYS A 205 12.34 3.38 -5.85
N PHE A 206 13.37 2.94 -6.57
CA PHE A 206 13.78 1.56 -6.70
C PHE A 206 15.21 1.44 -6.16
N LYS A 207 15.37 0.63 -5.11
CA LYS A 207 16.68 0.28 -4.55
C LYS A 207 16.96 -1.19 -4.83
N VAL A 208 18.07 -1.43 -5.51
CA VAL A 208 18.54 -2.78 -5.85
C VAL A 208 19.79 -3.07 -5.06
N ASP A 209 19.71 -4.12 -4.24
CA ASP A 209 20.81 -4.63 -3.44
C ASP A 209 21.27 -5.99 -4.01
N HIS A 210 22.55 -6.07 -4.38
CA HIS A 210 23.17 -7.31 -4.84
C HIS A 210 23.99 -7.91 -3.70
N LYS A 211 23.73 -9.17 -3.35
CA LYS A 211 24.57 -9.91 -2.39
C LYS A 211 26.01 -9.95 -2.92
N GLY A 212 26.93 -9.28 -2.24
CA GLY A 212 28.36 -9.25 -2.58
C GLY A 212 28.87 -8.00 -3.30
N CYS A 213 28.01 -7.02 -3.60
CA CYS A 213 28.45 -5.72 -4.15
C CYS A 213 28.21 -4.60 -3.14
N ASN A 214 29.22 -3.79 -2.84
CA ASN A 214 29.15 -2.69 -1.85
C ASN A 214 28.45 -1.42 -2.39
N SER A 215 27.74 -1.52 -3.51
CA SER A 215 27.07 -0.39 -4.16
C SER A 215 25.57 -0.66 -4.24
N ASN A 216 24.79 0.02 -3.41
CA ASN A 216 23.33 0.04 -3.55
C ASN A 216 22.99 0.93 -4.76
N ILE A 217 22.33 0.36 -5.76
CA ILE A 217 21.91 1.10 -6.94
C ILE A 217 20.52 1.66 -6.66
N GLU A 218 20.41 2.99 -6.65
CA GLU A 218 19.12 3.68 -6.55
C GLU A 218 18.72 4.24 -7.92
N SER A 219 17.46 4.04 -8.30
CA SER A 219 16.86 4.62 -9.50
C SER A 219 15.49 5.18 -9.18
N ASN A 220 15.20 6.35 -9.74
CA ASN A 220 14.00 7.12 -9.41
C ASN A 220 13.26 7.51 -10.69
N CYS A 221 11.93 7.55 -10.64
CA CYS A 221 11.11 8.18 -11.67
C CYS A 221 9.94 8.95 -11.02
N SER A 222 9.41 9.94 -11.72
CA SER A 222 8.36 10.81 -11.19
C SER A 222 7.23 10.94 -12.19
N PHE A 223 5.99 10.95 -11.69
CA PHE A 223 4.80 11.10 -12.51
C PHE A 223 3.96 12.25 -11.96
N LYS A 224 3.57 13.17 -12.84
CA LYS A 224 2.60 14.22 -12.50
C LYS A 224 1.20 13.63 -12.50
N ALA A 225 0.47 13.79 -11.39
CA ALA A 225 -0.90 13.36 -11.24
C ALA A 225 -1.83 14.11 -12.21
N LYS A 226 -2.79 13.39 -12.78
CA LYS A 226 -3.77 13.89 -13.74
C LYS A 226 -5.14 13.33 -13.38
N LEU A 227 -6.23 14.01 -13.76
CA LEU A 227 -7.59 13.50 -13.55
C LEU A 227 -7.79 12.10 -14.12
N ASN A 228 -7.37 11.91 -15.37
CA ASN A 228 -7.47 10.63 -16.06
C ASN A 228 -6.29 10.47 -17.02
N GLY A 229 -5.97 9.22 -17.35
CA GLY A 229 -4.99 8.87 -18.38
C GLY A 229 -3.95 7.88 -17.90
N HIS A 230 -2.88 7.74 -18.68
CA HIS A 230 -1.79 6.82 -18.34
C HIS A 230 -0.43 7.43 -18.68
N ALA A 231 0.61 6.91 -18.04
CA ALA A 231 2.00 7.21 -18.32
C ALA A 231 2.83 5.94 -18.10
N GLY A 232 3.99 5.88 -18.75
CA GLY A 232 4.92 4.78 -18.57
C GLY A 232 6.36 5.28 -18.59
N HIS A 233 7.23 4.59 -17.85
CA HIS A 233 8.65 4.87 -17.82
C HIS A 233 9.43 3.57 -17.69
N GLN A 234 10.47 3.41 -18.50
CA GLN A 234 11.34 2.25 -18.46
C GLN A 234 12.70 2.64 -17.86
N LEU A 235 13.07 1.92 -16.80
CA LEU A 235 14.39 1.99 -16.15
C LEU A 235 15.20 0.78 -16.61
N ASN A 236 16.36 1.03 -17.20
CA ASN A 236 17.29 -0.03 -17.58
C ASN A 236 18.43 -0.05 -16.55
N LEU A 237 18.41 -1.05 -15.67
CA LEU A 237 19.47 -1.31 -14.71
C LEU A 237 20.43 -2.35 -15.30
N GLU A 238 21.61 -2.48 -14.71
CA GLU A 238 22.57 -3.52 -15.11
C GLU A 238 22.02 -4.93 -14.87
N THR A 239 21.19 -5.11 -13.84
CA THR A 239 20.65 -6.41 -13.42
C THR A 239 19.33 -6.78 -14.08
N ALA A 240 18.51 -5.78 -14.45
CA ALA A 240 17.18 -5.98 -15.02
C ALA A 240 16.62 -4.70 -15.66
N SER A 241 15.59 -4.88 -16.48
CA SER A 241 14.76 -3.80 -17.03
C SER A 241 13.45 -3.71 -16.26
N ILE A 242 13.15 -2.54 -15.69
CA ILE A 242 11.92 -2.27 -14.92
C ILE A 242 11.05 -1.32 -15.73
N LEU A 243 9.86 -1.79 -16.14
CA LEU A 243 8.83 -0.97 -16.76
C LEU A 243 7.79 -0.60 -15.70
N VAL A 244 7.61 0.70 -15.50
CA VAL A 244 6.59 1.25 -14.63
C VAL A 244 5.48 1.82 -15.50
N LYS A 245 4.23 1.47 -15.19
CA LYS A 245 3.04 2.06 -15.78
C LYS A 245 2.20 2.67 -14.67
N VAL A 246 1.66 3.86 -14.93
CA VAL A 246 0.76 4.55 -14.01
C VAL A 246 -0.52 4.85 -14.75
N THR A 247 -1.65 4.45 -14.19
CA THR A 247 -2.99 4.80 -14.67
C THR A 247 -3.64 5.71 -13.63
N TRP A 248 -4.26 6.79 -14.09
CA TRP A 248 -4.96 7.75 -13.26
C TRP A 248 -6.46 7.63 -13.45
N ALA A 249 -7.19 7.64 -12.35
CA ALA A 249 -8.65 7.65 -12.36
C ALA A 249 -9.23 8.49 -11.22
N VAL A 250 -10.37 9.12 -11.49
CA VAL A 250 -11.19 9.74 -10.46
C VAL A 250 -12.21 8.72 -9.95
N LEU A 251 -12.35 8.60 -8.63
CA LEU A 251 -13.36 7.72 -8.05
C LEU A 251 -14.77 8.32 -8.22
N PRO A 252 -15.77 7.51 -8.63
CA PRO A 252 -17.15 7.95 -8.65
C PRO A 252 -17.61 8.18 -7.20
N ALA A 253 -18.24 9.34 -6.95
CA ALA A 253 -19.06 9.48 -5.75
C ALA A 253 -20.37 8.73 -6.02
N SER A 254 -20.70 7.77 -5.17
CA SER A 254 -22.07 7.25 -5.08
C SER A 254 -22.97 8.39 -4.62
N TYR A 255 -24.00 8.71 -5.40
CA TYR A 255 -25.07 9.62 -5.02
C TYR A 255 -26.17 8.87 -4.27
#